data_AF-A0A5P0JII7-F1
#
_entry.id   AF-A0A5P0JII7-F1
#
_cell.length_a   1.000
_cell.length_b   1.000
_cell.length_c   1.000
_cell.angle_alpha   90.00
_cell.angle_beta   90.00
_cell.angle_gamma   90.00
#
_symmetry.space_group_name_H-M   'P 1'
#
loop_
_entity.id
_entity.type
_entity.pdbx_description
1 polymer ?
#
loop_
_entity_poly.entity_id
_entity_poly.type
_entity_poly.pdbx_seq_one_letter_code
_entity_poly.pdbx_strand_id
1 'polypeptide(L)'
;FAWTQVPVFGAVIVANAIVARFVKDPTEPRFIWRAVPLQLVGLALLIIGNLLSPHVWLWSVLGTSLYAFGIGLIFPTLFRFTLFSNNLPKGTVSASLNMVILMVMSVSVEIGRWLWFNGGRLPFHLLAVVAGVIVVFTLAGLLNRVRQHQAAELAEER
;
A
#
# COMPACT_ATOMS: atom_id res chain seq x y z
N PHE A 1 -9.00 12.82 19.20
CA PHE A 1 -8.43 12.54 17.87
C PHE A 1 -7.22 11.60 17.91
N ALA A 2 -6.23 11.73 18.80
CA ALA A 2 -5.05 10.82 18.82
C ALA A 2 -5.38 9.32 18.93
N TRP A 3 -6.44 8.95 19.65
CA TRP A 3 -6.86 7.55 19.85
C TRP A 3 -7.31 6.83 18.57
N THR A 4 -7.73 7.55 17.52
CA THR A 4 -8.17 6.92 16.27
C THR A 4 -7.01 6.39 15.43
N GLN A 5 -5.77 6.79 15.75
CA GLN A 5 -4.56 6.30 15.08
C GLN A 5 -4.09 4.95 15.65
N VAL A 6 -4.44 4.64 16.90
CA VAL A 6 -4.01 3.40 17.57
C VAL A 6 -4.45 2.16 16.78
N PRO A 7 -5.71 2.04 16.31
CA PRO A 7 -6.11 0.90 15.47
C PRO A 7 -5.35 0.82 14.15
N VAL A 8 -5.06 1.98 13.54
CA VAL A 8 -4.38 2.05 12.23
C VAL A 8 -2.93 1.60 12.34
N PHE A 9 -2.18 2.15 13.30
CA PHE A 9 -0.79 1.73 13.54
C PHE A 9 -0.72 0.30 14.06
N GLY A 10 -1.65 -0.10 14.93
CA GLY A 10 -1.77 -1.48 15.40
C GLY A 10 -1.94 -2.46 14.23
N ALA A 11 -2.79 -2.13 13.26
CA ALA A 11 -2.99 -2.93 12.06
C ALA A 11 -1.70 -3.11 11.23
N VAL A 12 -0.90 -2.04 11.06
CA VAL A 12 0.40 -2.12 10.37
C VAL A 12 1.39 -3.01 11.14
N ILE A 13 1.46 -2.87 12.46
CA ILE A 13 2.35 -3.67 13.31
C ILE A 13 1.99 -5.15 13.21
N VAL A 14 0.70 -5.48 13.34
CA VAL A 14 0.23 -6.87 13.23
C VAL A 14 0.52 -7.43 11.84
N ALA A 15 0.26 -6.67 10.77
CA ALA A 15 0.55 -7.11 9.42
C ALA A 15 2.05 -7.41 9.21
N ASN A 16 2.94 -6.52 9.66
CA ASN A 16 4.38 -6.73 9.57
C ASN A 16 4.85 -7.92 10.42
N ALA A 17 4.28 -8.11 11.61
CA ALA A 17 4.57 -9.27 12.46
C ALA A 17 4.12 -10.59 11.79
N ILE A 18 2.98 -10.58 11.09
CA ILE A 18 2.50 -11.74 10.31
C ILE A 18 3.47 -12.06 9.19
N VAL A 19 3.90 -11.05 8.42
CA VAL A 19 4.89 -11.23 7.35
C VAL A 19 6.18 -11.82 7.90
N ALA A 20 6.70 -11.27 9.00
CA ALA A 20 7.95 -11.73 9.60
C ALA A 20 7.88 -13.15 10.18
N ARG A 21 6.71 -13.59 10.68
CA ARG A 21 6.57 -14.89 11.37
C ARG A 21 6.06 -16.02 10.49
N PHE A 22 5.15 -15.74 9.56
CA PHE A 22 4.36 -16.77 8.90
C PHE A 22 4.59 -16.85 7.38
N VAL A 23 5.17 -15.81 6.78
CA VAL A 23 5.33 -15.75 5.32
C VAL A 23 6.73 -16.24 4.95
N LYS A 24 6.80 -17.52 4.53
CA LYS A 24 8.06 -18.17 4.13
C LYS A 24 8.74 -17.49 2.94
N ASP A 25 7.94 -17.09 1.94
CA ASP A 25 8.40 -16.31 0.81
C ASP A 25 7.48 -15.11 0.56
N PRO A 26 7.78 -13.95 1.16
CA PRO A 26 6.97 -12.76 0.97
C PRO A 26 7.06 -12.22 -0.46
N THR A 27 8.06 -12.64 -1.24
CA THR A 27 8.24 -12.24 -2.65
C THR A 27 7.41 -13.06 -3.63
N GLU A 28 6.64 -14.05 -3.17
CA GLU A 28 5.76 -14.78 -4.07
C GLU A 28 4.65 -13.86 -4.63
N PRO A 29 4.49 -13.72 -5.96
CA PRO A 29 3.43 -12.90 -6.56
C PRO A 29 2.02 -13.26 -6.07
N ARG A 30 1.80 -14.53 -5.71
CA ARG A 30 0.53 -15.02 -5.15
C ARG A 30 0.21 -14.41 -3.79
N PHE A 31 1.21 -14.22 -2.93
CA PHE A 31 1.02 -13.60 -1.62
C PHE A 31 0.55 -12.16 -1.76
N ILE A 32 1.22 -11.40 -2.64
CA ILE A 32 0.89 -10.00 -2.91
C ILE A 32 -0.53 -9.87 -3.47
N TRP A 33 -0.91 -10.70 -4.45
CA TRP A 33 -2.27 -10.70 -5.01
C TRP A 33 -3.35 -11.09 -4.00
N ARG A 34 -3.03 -11.87 -2.97
CA ARG A 34 -3.96 -12.17 -1.87
C ARG A 34 -4.13 -11.01 -0.89
N ALA A 35 -3.11 -10.17 -0.73
CA ALA A 35 -3.16 -8.99 0.14
C ALA A 35 -3.89 -7.80 -0.49
N VAL A 36 -3.87 -7.66 -1.84
CA VAL A 36 -4.54 -6.56 -2.56
C VAL A 36 -6.05 -6.49 -2.29
N PRO A 37 -6.85 -7.58 -2.37
CA PRO A 37 -8.26 -7.53 -2.05
C PRO A 37 -8.54 -6.99 -0.65
N LEU A 38 -7.70 -7.34 0.33
CA LEU A 38 -7.87 -6.87 1.71
C LEU A 38 -7.67 -5.34 1.81
N GLN A 39 -6.64 -4.81 1.14
CA GLN A 39 -6.45 -3.36 1.02
C GLN A 39 -7.65 -2.69 0.36
N LEU A 40 -8.17 -3.24 -0.74
CA LEU A 40 -9.32 -2.69 -1.47
C LEU A 40 -10.62 -2.75 -0.66
N VAL A 41 -10.83 -3.79 0.14
CA VAL A 41 -11.98 -3.88 1.05
C VAL A 41 -11.92 -2.78 2.11
N GLY A 42 -10.75 -2.50 2.67
CA GLY A 42 -10.57 -1.38 3.60
C GLY A 42 -10.91 -0.03 2.97
N LEU A 43 -10.46 0.19 1.73
CA LEU A 43 -10.78 1.39 0.96
C LEU A 43 -12.28 1.50 0.64
N ALA A 44 -12.91 0.40 0.20
CA ALA A 44 -14.34 0.35 -0.08
C ALA A 44 -15.17 0.66 1.18
N LEU A 45 -14.82 0.07 2.32
CA LEU A 45 -15.48 0.31 3.60
C LEU A 45 -15.34 1.77 4.05
N LEU A 46 -14.15 2.37 3.86
CA LEU A 46 -13.90 3.78 4.14
C LEU A 46 -14.86 4.69 3.33
N ILE A 47 -14.97 4.45 2.03
CA ILE A 47 -15.75 5.30 1.11
C ILE A 47 -17.25 5.08 1.32
N ILE A 48 -17.71 3.83 1.27
CA ILE A 48 -19.13 3.48 1.41
C ILE A 48 -19.64 3.96 2.78
N GLY A 49 -18.87 3.72 3.85
CA GLY A 49 -19.24 4.18 5.18
C GLY A 49 -19.35 5.71 5.29
N ASN A 50 -18.44 6.45 4.65
CA ASN A 50 -18.52 7.92 4.62
C ASN A 50 -19.67 8.44 3.76
N LEU A 51 -20.03 7.75 2.68
CA LEU A 51 -21.16 8.12 1.83
C LEU A 51 -22.51 7.85 2.52
N LEU A 52 -22.67 6.68 3.15
CA LEU A 52 -23.93 6.28 3.79
C LEU A 52 -24.14 6.92 5.16
N SER A 53 -23.09 7.08 5.95
CA SER A 53 -23.18 7.58 7.33
C SER A 53 -22.04 8.53 7.67
N PRO A 54 -22.11 9.78 7.15
CA PRO A 54 -21.04 10.77 7.27
C PRO A 54 -20.58 11.07 8.69
N HIS A 55 -21.51 11.03 9.64
CA HIS A 55 -21.29 11.41 11.03
C HIS A 55 -20.63 10.30 11.86
N VAL A 56 -20.58 9.07 11.32
CA VAL A 56 -20.03 7.91 12.03
C VAL A 56 -18.56 7.76 11.69
N TRP A 57 -17.70 8.41 12.49
CA TRP A 57 -16.25 8.39 12.33
C TRP A 57 -15.63 6.98 12.41
N LEU A 58 -16.33 6.02 13.01
CA LEU A 58 -15.87 4.64 13.16
C LEU A 58 -15.63 3.96 11.81
N TRP A 59 -16.44 4.25 10.78
CA TRP A 59 -16.21 3.74 9.43
C TRP A 59 -14.86 4.17 8.87
N SER A 60 -14.47 5.42 9.14
CA SER A 60 -13.17 5.94 8.72
C SER A 60 -12.02 5.21 9.39
N VAL A 61 -12.16 4.90 10.68
CA VAL A 61 -11.13 4.20 11.45
C VAL A 61 -11.03 2.73 11.04
N LEU A 62 -12.14 2.03 10.88
CA LEU A 62 -12.15 0.65 10.43
C LEU A 62 -11.58 0.53 9.00
N GLY A 63 -12.02 1.41 8.09
CA GLY A 63 -11.58 1.38 6.69
C GLY A 63 -10.09 1.69 6.56
N THR A 64 -9.60 2.72 7.23
CA THR A 64 -8.17 3.07 7.23
C THR A 64 -7.32 2.01 7.94
N SER A 65 -7.81 1.36 9.01
CA SER A 65 -7.08 0.28 9.69
C SER A 65 -6.94 -0.95 8.80
N LEU A 66 -8.02 -1.38 8.14
CA LEU A 66 -7.99 -2.52 7.23
C LEU A 66 -7.12 -2.23 5.99
N TYR A 67 -7.21 -1.01 5.46
CA TYR A 67 -6.35 -0.53 4.39
C TYR A 67 -4.86 -0.55 4.80
N ALA A 68 -4.55 -0.05 6.00
CA ALA A 68 -3.20 -0.02 6.54
C ALA A 68 -2.65 -1.43 6.83
N PHE A 69 -3.50 -2.37 7.25
CA PHE A 69 -3.13 -3.78 7.35
C PHE A 69 -2.71 -4.33 5.99
N GLY A 70 -3.50 -4.10 4.93
CA GLY A 70 -3.18 -4.52 3.57
C GLY A 70 -1.86 -3.94 3.07
N ILE A 71 -1.62 -2.64 3.30
CA ILE A 71 -0.33 -2.01 3.03
C ILE A 71 0.79 -2.69 3.82
N GLY A 72 0.59 -2.97 5.10
CA GLY A 72 1.58 -3.63 5.96
C GLY A 72 1.97 -5.04 5.49
N LEU A 73 1.09 -5.72 4.76
CA LEU A 73 1.42 -7.00 4.11
C LEU A 73 2.23 -6.82 2.82
N ILE A 74 1.92 -5.78 2.03
CA ILE A 74 2.50 -5.59 0.68
C ILE A 74 3.84 -4.84 0.74
N PHE A 75 3.95 -3.81 1.57
CA PHE A 75 5.08 -2.88 1.59
C PHE A 75 6.43 -3.54 1.86
N PRO A 76 6.59 -4.45 2.85
CA PRO A 76 7.88 -5.10 3.10
C PRO A 76 8.38 -5.91 1.90
N THR A 77 7.46 -6.54 1.17
CA THR A 77 7.77 -7.28 -0.05
C THR A 77 8.26 -6.35 -1.16
N LEU A 78 7.53 -5.25 -1.42
CA LEU A 78 7.93 -4.28 -2.43
C LEU A 78 9.29 -3.64 -2.11
N PHE A 79 9.49 -3.30 -0.84
CA PHE A 79 10.76 -2.76 -0.36
C PHE A 79 11.90 -3.76 -0.60
N ARG A 80 11.67 -5.04 -0.31
CA ARG A 80 12.62 -6.13 -0.62
C ARG A 80 12.92 -6.22 -2.11
N PHE A 81 11.91 -6.19 -2.98
CA PHE A 81 12.13 -6.23 -4.43
C PHE A 81 13.00 -5.08 -4.93
N THR A 82 12.73 -3.86 -4.49
CA THR A 82 13.53 -2.69 -4.91
C THR A 82 14.97 -2.78 -4.40
N LEU A 83 15.19 -3.29 -3.19
CA LEU A 83 16.54 -3.49 -2.66
C LEU A 83 17.32 -4.53 -3.47
N PHE A 84 16.69 -5.61 -3.91
CA PHE A 84 17.35 -6.70 -4.61
C PHE A 84 17.32 -6.59 -6.14
N SER A 85 16.66 -5.59 -6.71
CA SER A 85 16.61 -5.39 -8.17
C SER A 85 17.86 -4.77 -8.79
N ASN A 86 18.86 -4.40 -7.98
CA ASN A 86 20.08 -3.77 -8.47
C ASN A 86 21.31 -4.18 -7.64
N ASN A 87 22.48 -4.05 -8.25
CA ASN A 87 23.77 -4.43 -7.68
C ASN A 87 24.46 -3.32 -6.87
N LEU A 88 23.79 -2.19 -6.62
CA LEU A 88 24.34 -1.09 -5.84
C LEU A 88 24.34 -1.42 -4.33
N PRO A 89 25.13 -0.69 -3.52
CA PRO A 89 25.11 -0.84 -2.07
C PRO A 89 23.69 -0.67 -1.50
N LYS A 90 23.23 -1.64 -0.71
CA LYS A 90 21.85 -1.68 -0.20
C LYS A 90 21.50 -0.46 0.67
N GLY A 91 22.48 0.11 1.36
CA GLY A 91 22.32 1.37 2.09
C GLY A 91 21.96 2.55 1.18
N THR A 92 22.63 2.68 0.03
CA THR A 92 22.34 3.73 -0.96
C THR A 92 20.96 3.55 -1.56
N VAL A 93 20.60 2.33 -1.97
CA VAL A 93 19.27 2.03 -2.54
C VAL A 93 18.17 2.32 -1.53
N SER A 94 18.35 1.90 -0.27
CA SER A 94 17.39 2.17 0.81
C SER A 94 17.21 3.67 1.06
N ALA A 95 18.30 4.43 1.06
CA ALA A 95 18.25 5.87 1.27
C ALA A 95 17.52 6.58 0.13
N SER A 96 17.86 6.25 -1.12
CA SER A 96 17.18 6.80 -2.31
C SER A 96 15.70 6.44 -2.33
N LEU A 97 15.34 5.20 -2.00
CA LEU A 97 13.94 4.77 -1.92
C LEU A 97 13.17 5.56 -0.87
N ASN A 98 13.75 5.77 0.31
CA ASN A 98 13.12 6.58 1.35
C ASN A 98 12.94 8.05 0.93
N MET A 99 13.92 8.64 0.22
CA MET A 99 13.79 10.00 -0.32
C MET A 99 12.60 10.11 -1.29
N VAL A 100 12.44 9.12 -2.19
CA VAL A 100 11.29 9.08 -3.11
C VAL A 100 9.98 8.92 -2.35
N ILE A 101 9.92 8.03 -1.35
CA ILE A 101 8.73 7.83 -0.52
C ILE A 101 8.33 9.13 0.17
N LEU A 102 9.28 9.82 0.82
CA LEU A 102 9.03 11.08 1.52
C LEU A 102 8.60 12.20 0.56
N MET A 103 9.20 12.28 -0.62
CA MET A 103 8.79 13.24 -1.66
C MET A 103 7.33 13.00 -2.08
N VAL A 104 6.98 11.75 -2.40
CA VAL A 104 5.61 11.38 -2.81
C VAL A 104 4.62 11.63 -1.67
N MET A 105 4.98 11.29 -0.43
CA MET A 105 4.14 11.58 0.75
C MET A 105 3.91 13.09 0.91
N SER A 106 4.95 13.91 0.78
CA SER A 106 4.86 15.36 0.90
C SER A 106 3.86 15.95 -0.11
N VAL A 107 4.03 15.60 -1.40
CA VAL A 107 3.11 16.04 -2.46
C VAL A 107 1.69 15.54 -2.21
N SER A 108 1.53 14.28 -1.79
CA SER A 108 0.22 13.67 -1.53
C SER A 108 -0.51 14.36 -0.38
N VAL A 109 0.19 14.72 0.69
CA VAL A 109 -0.37 15.45 1.84
C VAL A 109 -0.83 16.85 1.41
N GLU A 110 -0.05 17.56 0.60
CA GLU A 110 -0.41 18.89 0.14
C GLU A 110 -1.64 18.88 -0.78
N ILE A 111 -1.70 17.92 -1.73
CA ILE A 111 -2.88 17.72 -2.59
C ILE A 111 -4.11 17.35 -1.74
N GLY A 112 -3.95 16.42 -0.80
CA GLY A 112 -5.03 16.01 0.09
C GLY A 112 -5.56 17.16 0.95
N ARG A 113 -4.64 17.97 1.50
CA ARG A 113 -4.96 19.19 2.26
C ARG A 113 -5.73 20.18 1.39
N TRP A 114 -5.25 20.47 0.18
CA TRP A 114 -5.91 21.39 -0.74
C TRP A 114 -7.32 20.92 -1.12
N LEU A 115 -7.49 19.63 -1.45
CA LEU A 115 -8.79 19.04 -1.78
C LEU A 115 -9.77 19.11 -0.60
N TRP A 116 -9.29 18.84 0.61
CA TRP A 116 -10.12 18.90 1.80
C TRP A 116 -10.66 20.32 2.07
N PHE A 117 -9.79 21.34 1.98
CA PHE A 117 -10.20 22.72 2.28
C PHE A 117 -10.99 23.40 1.17
N ASN A 118 -10.76 23.05 -0.11
CA ASN A 118 -11.44 23.70 -1.23
C ASN A 118 -12.63 22.91 -1.78
N GLY A 119 -12.57 21.57 -1.73
CA GLY A 119 -13.59 20.68 -2.27
C GLY A 119 -14.38 19.91 -1.22
N GLY A 120 -13.97 20.01 0.05
CA GLY A 120 -14.56 19.26 1.14
C GLY A 120 -14.26 17.76 1.06
N ARG A 121 -15.17 16.97 1.63
CA ARG A 121 -14.92 15.54 1.90
C ARG A 121 -14.98 14.65 0.66
N LEU A 122 -15.86 14.95 -0.31
CA LEU A 122 -16.08 14.08 -1.47
C LEU A 122 -14.84 14.00 -2.39
N PRO A 123 -14.22 15.12 -2.80
CA PRO A 123 -13.00 15.09 -3.61
C PRO A 123 -11.82 14.43 -2.88
N PHE A 124 -11.74 14.58 -1.56
CA PHE A 124 -10.74 13.90 -0.74
C PHE A 124 -10.89 12.36 -0.78
N HIS A 125 -12.11 11.84 -0.66
CA HIS A 125 -12.32 10.38 -0.80
C HIS A 125 -12.14 9.88 -2.22
N LEU A 126 -12.46 10.68 -3.25
CA LEU A 126 -12.19 10.34 -4.64
C LEU A 126 -10.69 10.20 -4.92
N LEU A 127 -9.85 11.05 -4.33
CA LEU A 127 -8.39 10.89 -4.40
C LEU A 127 -7.96 9.50 -3.89
N ALA A 128 -8.54 9.04 -2.78
CA ALA A 128 -8.23 7.72 -2.23
C ALA A 128 -8.65 6.58 -3.17
N VAL A 129 -9.79 6.70 -3.87
CA VAL A 129 -10.21 5.75 -4.92
C VAL A 129 -9.19 5.71 -6.04
N VAL A 130 -8.83 6.88 -6.59
CA VAL A 130 -7.88 7.00 -7.70
C VAL A 130 -6.53 6.40 -7.32
N ALA A 131 -6.03 6.71 -6.12
CA ALA A 131 -4.80 6.13 -5.60
C ALA A 131 -4.88 4.60 -5.49
N GLY A 132 -6.00 4.05 -4.97
CA GLY A 132 -6.23 2.61 -4.89
C GLY A 132 -6.21 1.93 -6.26
N VAL A 133 -6.84 2.55 -7.26
CA VAL A 133 -6.85 2.05 -8.65
C VAL A 133 -5.42 2.06 -9.24
N ILE A 134 -4.69 3.16 -9.06
CA ILE A 134 -3.29 3.29 -9.52
C ILE A 134 -2.42 2.19 -8.91
N VAL A 135 -2.58 1.91 -7.61
CA VAL A 135 -1.83 0.84 -6.92
C VAL A 135 -2.10 -0.53 -7.56
N VAL A 136 -3.36 -0.85 -7.87
CA VAL A 136 -3.70 -2.15 -8.50
C VAL A 136 -3.03 -2.29 -9.86
N PHE A 137 -3.09 -1.26 -10.71
CA PHE A 137 -2.49 -1.30 -12.04
C PHE A 137 -0.96 -1.35 -11.99
N THR A 138 -0.34 -0.53 -11.16
CA THR A 138 1.13 -0.50 -11.03
C THR A 138 1.66 -1.81 -10.46
N LEU A 139 0.97 -2.39 -9.47
CA LEU A 139 1.35 -3.69 -8.90
C LEU A 139 1.14 -4.83 -9.89
N ALA A 140 0.03 -4.85 -10.62
CA ALA A 140 -0.20 -5.83 -11.68
C ALA A 140 0.90 -5.76 -12.76
N GLY A 141 1.27 -4.54 -13.18
CA GLY A 141 2.37 -4.31 -14.12
C GLY A 141 3.71 -4.81 -13.59
N LEU A 142 4.04 -4.52 -12.33
CA LEU A 142 5.27 -4.98 -11.69
C LEU A 142 5.33 -6.52 -11.63
N LEU A 143 4.27 -7.17 -11.14
CA LEU A 143 4.25 -8.62 -10.98
C LEU A 143 4.28 -9.35 -12.33
N ASN A 144 3.66 -8.79 -13.37
CA ASN A 144 3.75 -9.32 -14.72
C ASN A 144 5.19 -9.24 -15.25
N ARG A 145 5.91 -8.14 -15.00
CA ARG A 145 7.32 -8.00 -15.40
C ARG A 145 8.24 -8.95 -14.64
N VAL A 146 8.04 -9.11 -13.32
CA VAL A 146 8.80 -10.07 -12.51
C VAL A 146 8.61 -11.49 -13.05
N ARG A 147 7.37 -11.89 -13.34
CA ARG A 147 7.07 -13.20 -13.93
C ARG A 147 7.73 -13.39 -15.30
N GLN A 148 7.72 -12.36 -16.15
CA GLN A 148 8.36 -12.42 -17.47
C GLN A 148 9.88 -12.58 -17.36
N HIS A 149 10.52 -11.85 -16.44
CA HIS A 149 11.97 -11.95 -16.20
C HIS A 149 12.36 -13.36 -15.74
N GLN A 150 11.62 -13.93 -14.77
CA GLN A 150 11.84 -15.29 -14.29
C GLN A 150 11.63 -16.33 -15.40
N ALA A 151 10.65 -16.14 -16.28
CA ALA A 151 10.41 -17.04 -17.40
C ALA A 151 11.50 -16.97 -18.48
N ALA A 152 12.11 -15.80 -18.68
CA ALA A 152 13.23 -15.62 -19.61
C ALA A 152 14.50 -16.28 -19.09
N GLU A 153 14.84 -16.09 -17.82
CA GLU A 153 16.01 -16.75 -17.18
C GLU A 153 15.91 -18.28 -17.28
N LEU A 154 14.74 -18.84 -16.99
CA LEU A 154 14.49 -20.29 -17.10
C LEU A 154 14.57 -20.82 -18.53
N ALA A 155 14.38 -19.97 -19.55
CA ALA A 155 14.49 -20.34 -20.95
C ALA A 155 15.93 -20.26 -21.46
N GLU A 156 16.77 -19.36 -20.90
CA GLU A 156 18.21 -19.30 -21.18
C GLU A 156 19.00 -20.44 -20.52
N GLU A 157 18.51 -20.98 -19.40
CA GLU A 157 19.12 -22.12 -18.69
C GLU A 157 18.82 -23.50 -19.33
N ARG A 158 17.95 -23.57 -20.34
CA ARG A 158 17.56 -24.82 -21.04
C ARG A 158 18.23 -24.96 -22.41
#